data_AF-A0A7X1ZQA3-F1
#
_entry.id   AF-A0A7X1ZQA3-F1
#
_cell.length_a   1.000
_cell.length_b   1.000
_cell.length_c   1.000
_cell.angle_alpha   90.00
_cell.angle_beta   90.00
_cell.angle_gamma   90.00
#
_symmetry.space_group_name_H-M   'P 1'
#
loop_
_entity.id
_entity.type
_entity.pdbx_description
1 polymer ?
#
loop_
_entity_poly.entity_id
_entity_poly.type
_entity_poly.pdbx_seq_one_letter_code
_entity_poly.pdbx_strand_id
1 'polypeptide(L)'
;MLQLSVLALTLCAGTLVEPFRIAEAELGHNQRQGCAAMTSDGHFAVAWIDGIASGDPDDPDDLEPELFVRFFDRDGNPMTEAYKITKLADTTWIRHPCLEMDTVGNTILLWEERKTRGKEEPSYVCFQHFAPGGNPVGSAHTLVARALLGKQTPPFSPIDLSLNNNEEFVVTWCEIEPGPPTYKNYVWVERFDMEGDPKNRPFLACDEECV
;
A
#
# COMPACT_ATOMS: atom_id res chain seq x y z
N MET A 1 8.43 43.16 -16.05
CA MET A 1 7.07 42.58 -16.12
C MET A 1 7.20 41.29 -16.93
N LEU A 2 7.48 40.16 -16.26
CA LEU A 2 7.67 38.87 -16.94
C LEU A 2 6.32 38.19 -17.07
N GLN A 3 5.91 37.95 -18.31
CA GLN A 3 4.68 37.28 -18.69
C GLN A 3 4.96 35.78 -18.73
N LEU A 4 4.50 35.01 -17.74
CA LEU A 4 4.53 33.55 -17.81
C LEU A 4 3.42 33.09 -18.76
N SER A 5 3.84 32.55 -19.89
CA SER A 5 2.98 31.84 -20.85
C SER A 5 2.67 30.45 -20.29
N VAL A 6 1.43 30.22 -19.84
CA VAL A 6 0.94 28.88 -19.52
C VAL A 6 0.64 28.17 -20.84
N LEU A 7 1.42 27.13 -21.14
CA LEU A 7 1.20 26.26 -22.29
C LEU A 7 -0.01 25.36 -21.97
N ALA A 8 -1.18 25.69 -22.52
CA ALA A 8 -2.37 24.86 -22.39
C ALA A 8 -2.22 23.61 -23.27
N LEU A 9 -1.87 22.47 -22.66
CA LEU A 9 -2.03 21.17 -23.29
C LEU A 9 -3.54 20.89 -23.42
N THR A 10 -4.01 20.96 -24.66
CA THR A 10 -5.37 20.58 -25.03
C THR A 10 -5.45 19.06 -25.10
N LEU A 11 -5.87 18.41 -24.01
CA LEU A 11 -6.37 17.04 -24.06
C LEU A 11 -7.79 17.07 -24.61
N CYS A 12 -8.10 16.16 -25.53
CA CYS A 12 -9.42 16.04 -26.12
C CYS A 12 -10.50 15.90 -25.04
N ALA A 13 -11.33 16.94 -24.90
CA ALA A 13 -12.61 16.97 -24.18
C ALA A 13 -12.63 16.94 -22.65
N GLY A 14 -11.56 17.34 -21.94
CA GLY A 14 -11.61 17.56 -20.49
C GLY A 14 -10.85 18.82 -20.07
N THR A 15 -11.43 19.62 -19.17
CA THR A 15 -10.67 20.65 -18.45
C THR A 15 -9.74 19.92 -17.48
N LEU A 16 -8.42 20.09 -17.63
CA LEU A 16 -7.47 19.65 -16.61
C LEU A 16 -7.78 20.46 -15.34
N VAL A 17 -8.30 19.80 -14.31
CA VAL A 17 -8.46 20.42 -13.00
C VAL A 17 -7.06 20.61 -12.41
N GLU A 18 -6.83 21.74 -11.76
CA GLU A 18 -5.56 21.97 -11.06
C GLU A 18 -5.32 20.90 -10.00
N PRO A 19 -4.05 20.51 -9.73
CA PRO A 19 -3.77 19.56 -8.67
C PRO A 19 -4.27 20.12 -7.34
N PHE A 20 -4.95 19.28 -6.57
CA PHE A 20 -5.47 19.65 -5.26
C PHE A 20 -4.84 18.80 -4.15
N ARG A 21 -4.85 19.33 -2.93
CA ARG A 21 -4.34 18.60 -1.76
C ARG A 21 -5.40 17.63 -1.26
N ILE A 22 -5.00 16.37 -1.06
CA ILE A 22 -5.88 15.31 -0.53
C ILE A 22 -5.98 15.32 1.01
N ALA A 23 -4.95 15.87 1.67
CA ALA A 23 -4.82 15.99 3.11
C ALA A 23 -3.91 17.18 3.45
N GLU A 24 -4.14 17.81 4.59
CA GLU A 24 -3.19 18.74 5.19
C GLU A 24 -2.24 17.95 6.09
N ALA A 25 -0.95 18.25 6.04
CA ALA A 25 0.02 17.70 6.98
C ALA A 25 -0.02 18.52 8.28
N GLU A 26 -0.06 17.84 9.43
CA GLU A 26 0.11 18.50 10.72
C GLU A 26 1.54 19.07 10.87
N LEU A 27 1.73 20.02 11.78
CA LEU A 27 3.04 20.65 11.94
C LEU A 27 4.10 19.62 12.37
N GLY A 28 5.19 19.50 11.62
CA GLY A 28 6.27 18.54 11.90
C GLY A 28 6.02 17.14 11.32
N HIS A 29 4.88 16.93 10.67
CA HIS A 29 4.57 15.69 9.96
C HIS A 29 5.15 15.67 8.55
N ASN A 30 5.40 14.47 8.05
CA ASN A 30 5.91 14.19 6.72
C ASN A 30 5.05 13.14 6.00
N GLN A 31 4.36 13.57 4.95
CA GLN A 31 3.53 12.72 4.11
C GLN A 31 4.35 12.11 2.97
N ARG A 32 4.31 10.78 2.82
CA ARG A 32 5.13 10.00 1.88
C ARG A 32 4.43 8.72 1.42
N GLN A 33 5.04 8.05 0.44
CA GLN A 33 4.62 6.73 -0.07
C GLN A 33 3.11 6.66 -0.38
N GLY A 34 2.64 7.55 -1.26
CA GLY A 34 1.25 7.52 -1.71
C GLY A 34 1.00 6.48 -2.81
N CYS A 35 -0.18 5.88 -2.79
CA CYS A 35 -0.72 5.07 -3.90
C CYS A 35 -2.20 5.40 -4.10
N ALA A 36 -2.70 5.20 -5.32
CA ALA A 36 -4.07 5.54 -5.67
C ALA A 36 -4.66 4.46 -6.59
N ALA A 37 -5.97 4.24 -6.46
CA ALA A 37 -6.75 3.34 -7.31
C ALA A 37 -8.07 4.03 -7.69
N MET A 38 -8.61 3.71 -8.87
CA MET A 38 -9.72 4.45 -9.47
C MET A 38 -10.67 3.52 -10.22
N THR A 39 -11.97 3.77 -10.09
CA THR A 39 -13.01 3.13 -10.91
C THR A 39 -13.06 3.73 -12.31
N SER A 40 -13.64 3.02 -13.28
CA SER A 40 -13.80 3.53 -14.65
C SER A 40 -14.67 4.79 -14.75
N ASP A 41 -15.49 5.08 -13.74
CA ASP A 41 -16.36 6.26 -13.71
C ASP A 41 -15.75 7.46 -12.93
N GLY A 42 -14.49 7.32 -12.51
CA GLY A 42 -13.66 8.38 -11.98
C GLY A 42 -13.63 8.49 -10.45
N HIS A 43 -14.41 7.71 -9.70
CA HIS A 43 -14.23 7.65 -8.24
C HIS A 43 -12.87 7.04 -7.93
N PHE A 44 -12.20 7.51 -6.88
CA PHE A 44 -10.88 7.02 -6.55
C PHE A 44 -10.61 7.06 -5.06
N ALA A 45 -9.62 6.28 -4.64
CA ALA A 45 -9.08 6.30 -3.31
C ALA A 45 -7.59 6.59 -3.37
N VAL A 46 -7.08 7.26 -2.34
CA VAL A 46 -5.65 7.49 -2.15
C VAL A 46 -5.27 7.03 -0.76
N ALA A 47 -4.22 6.23 -0.67
CA ALA A 47 -3.58 5.86 0.59
C ALA A 47 -2.20 6.53 0.68
N TRP A 48 -1.81 6.95 1.87
CA TRP A 48 -0.51 7.59 2.11
C TRP A 48 -0.04 7.34 3.53
N ILE A 49 1.27 7.43 3.72
CA ILE A 49 1.88 7.41 5.04
C ILE A 49 2.08 8.83 5.50
N ASP A 50 1.61 9.12 6.70
CA ASP A 50 1.92 10.33 7.44
C ASP A 50 2.78 9.94 8.65
N GLY A 51 3.90 10.62 8.88
CA GLY A 51 4.77 10.30 10.01
C GLY A 51 5.28 11.55 10.70
N ILE A 52 5.31 11.51 12.02
CA ILE A 52 5.93 12.53 12.87
C ILE A 52 7.25 12.02 13.43
N ALA A 53 8.22 12.91 13.62
CA ALA A 53 9.47 12.55 14.28
C ALA A 53 9.22 12.00 15.69
N SER A 54 9.73 10.81 16.03
CA SER A 54 9.54 10.21 17.36
C SER A 54 10.37 10.92 18.44
N GLY A 55 11.39 11.68 18.03
CA GLY A 55 12.16 12.60 18.84
C GLY A 55 13.64 12.26 18.96
N ASP A 56 14.13 11.26 18.22
CA ASP A 56 15.56 10.95 18.06
C ASP A 56 16.17 11.88 17.01
N PRO A 57 16.96 12.90 17.41
CA PRO A 57 17.55 13.86 16.48
C PRO A 57 18.67 13.26 15.62
N ASP A 58 19.18 12.07 15.96
CA ASP A 58 20.28 11.40 15.28
C ASP A 58 19.81 10.35 14.25
N ASP A 59 18.50 10.04 14.20
CA ASP A 59 17.91 9.15 13.19
C ASP A 59 17.02 9.93 12.19
N PRO A 60 17.52 10.21 10.96
CA PRO A 60 16.76 10.94 9.95
C PRO A 60 15.52 10.20 9.42
N ASP A 61 15.35 8.92 9.80
CA ASP A 61 14.18 8.11 9.50
C ASP A 61 13.34 7.81 10.75
N ASP A 62 13.55 8.54 11.85
CA ASP A 62 12.83 8.40 13.11
C ASP A 62 11.39 8.92 13.02
N LEU A 63 10.59 8.33 12.13
CA LEU A 63 9.18 8.66 12.00
C LEU A 63 8.35 7.57 12.67
N GLU A 64 7.28 7.96 13.36
CA GLU A 64 6.20 7.05 13.71
C GLU A 64 5.22 7.03 12.52
N PRO A 65 5.31 6.06 11.58
CA PRO A 65 4.44 6.07 10.41
C PRO A 65 3.02 5.69 10.81
N GLU A 66 2.06 6.39 10.22
CA GLU A 66 0.64 6.15 10.29
C GLU A 66 0.12 6.05 8.86
N LEU A 67 -0.69 5.03 8.58
CA LEU A 67 -1.24 4.83 7.26
C LEU A 67 -2.66 5.38 7.21
N PHE A 68 -2.92 6.21 6.23
CA PHE A 68 -4.24 6.79 5.97
C PHE A 68 -4.74 6.37 4.60
N VAL A 69 -6.06 6.35 4.45
CA VAL A 69 -6.76 6.22 3.17
C VAL A 69 -7.94 7.19 3.12
N ARG A 70 -8.23 7.74 1.94
CA ARG A 70 -9.39 8.60 1.72
C ARG A 70 -9.99 8.37 0.34
N PHE A 71 -11.31 8.41 0.28
CA PHE A 71 -12.11 8.19 -0.92
C PHE A 71 -12.64 9.51 -1.47
N PHE A 72 -12.69 9.62 -2.78
CA PHE A 72 -13.05 10.81 -3.53
C PHE A 72 -14.04 10.47 -4.65
N ASP A 73 -14.95 11.39 -4.91
CA ASP A 73 -15.77 11.34 -6.10
C ASP A 73 -14.96 11.70 -7.35
N ARG A 74 -15.59 11.57 -8.53
CA ARG A 74 -14.96 11.85 -9.82
C ARG A 74 -14.51 13.30 -10.03
N ASP A 75 -15.04 14.22 -9.23
CA ASP A 75 -14.70 15.64 -9.27
C ASP A 75 -13.59 15.97 -8.26
N GLY A 76 -13.13 14.98 -7.48
CA GLY A 76 -12.11 15.12 -6.46
C GLY A 76 -12.64 15.59 -5.10
N ASN A 77 -13.96 15.60 -4.89
CA ASN A 77 -14.51 15.91 -3.57
C ASN A 77 -14.37 14.69 -2.66
N PRO A 78 -13.94 14.88 -1.40
CA PRO A 78 -13.83 13.77 -0.47
C PRO A 78 -15.21 13.20 -0.12
N MET A 79 -15.37 11.89 -0.31
CA MET A 79 -16.56 11.14 0.10
C MET A 79 -16.54 10.79 1.59
N THR A 80 -15.34 10.69 2.16
CA THR A 80 -15.08 10.38 3.56
C THR A 80 -14.06 11.34 4.16
N GLU A 81 -13.98 11.38 5.49
CA GLU A 81 -12.76 11.85 6.15
C GLU A 81 -11.60 10.90 5.87
N ALA A 82 -10.37 11.37 6.12
CA ALA A 82 -9.20 10.50 6.07
C ALA A 82 -9.34 9.40 7.15
N TYR A 83 -9.33 8.15 6.73
CA TYR A 83 -9.41 7.00 7.62
C TYR A 83 -8.00 6.55 8.00
N LYS A 84 -7.69 6.61 9.30
CA LYS A 84 -6.43 6.10 9.85
C LYS A 84 -6.53 4.58 10.05
N ILE A 85 -5.66 3.83 9.38
CA ILE A 85 -5.56 2.38 9.52
C ILE A 85 -5.07 2.04 10.93
N THR A 86 -5.72 1.06 11.55
CA THR A 86 -5.34 0.58 12.88
C THR A 86 -4.12 -0.33 12.75
N LYS A 87 -3.04 0.01 13.47
CA LYS A 87 -1.85 -0.84 13.62
C LYS A 87 -2.21 -2.14 14.34
N LEU A 88 -1.57 -3.24 13.98
CA LEU A 88 -1.66 -4.46 14.78
C LEU A 88 -0.88 -4.28 16.10
N ALA A 89 -1.36 -4.89 17.19
CA ALA A 89 -0.98 -4.55 18.57
C ALA A 89 0.52 -4.69 18.92
N ASP A 90 1.33 -5.29 18.05
CA ASP A 90 2.75 -5.57 18.26
C ASP A 90 3.67 -5.00 17.15
N THR A 91 3.18 -4.09 16.30
CA THR A 91 3.95 -3.48 15.22
C THR A 91 4.14 -1.97 15.42
N THR A 92 5.30 -1.45 15.04
CA THR A 92 5.61 -0.01 15.19
C THR A 92 5.88 0.67 13.86
N TRP A 93 6.07 -0.11 12.79
CA TRP A 93 6.49 0.40 11.50
C TRP A 93 5.57 -0.08 10.38
N ILE A 94 5.08 0.86 9.58
CA ILE A 94 4.27 0.65 8.38
C ILE A 94 5.02 1.18 7.16
N ARG A 95 4.94 0.48 6.03
CA ARG A 95 5.44 0.95 4.73
C ARG A 95 4.74 0.25 3.55
N HIS A 96 5.04 0.72 2.34
CA HIS A 96 4.66 0.09 1.08
C HIS A 96 3.15 -0.19 0.96
N PRO A 97 2.29 0.86 1.05
CA PRO A 97 0.88 0.65 0.81
C PRO A 97 0.65 0.30 -0.67
N CYS A 98 -0.16 -0.72 -0.92
CA CYS A 98 -0.67 -1.10 -2.24
C CYS A 98 -2.19 -1.02 -2.21
N LEU A 99 -2.79 -0.30 -3.15
CA LEU A 99 -4.20 -0.02 -3.18
C LEU A 99 -4.74 -0.40 -4.55
N GLU A 100 -5.77 -1.24 -4.58
CA GLU A 100 -6.48 -1.60 -5.80
C GLU A 100 -7.99 -1.46 -5.57
N MET A 101 -8.72 -1.14 -6.64
CA MET A 101 -10.15 -0.86 -6.60
C MET A 101 -10.83 -1.54 -7.79
N ASP A 102 -11.92 -2.25 -7.53
CA ASP A 102 -12.71 -2.87 -8.59
C ASP A 102 -13.64 -1.86 -9.29
N THR A 103 -14.34 -2.29 -10.33
CA THR A 103 -15.22 -1.41 -11.12
C THR A 103 -16.45 -0.90 -10.38
N VAL A 104 -16.83 -1.51 -9.25
CA VAL A 104 -17.95 -1.05 -8.41
C VAL A 104 -17.47 -0.21 -7.22
N GLY A 105 -16.16 -0.12 -7.01
CA GLY A 105 -15.51 0.69 -5.98
C GLY A 105 -15.10 -0.08 -4.72
N ASN A 106 -15.21 -1.42 -4.69
CA ASN A 106 -14.62 -2.16 -3.58
C ASN A 106 -13.11 -2.02 -3.65
N THR A 107 -12.50 -1.77 -2.49
CA THR A 107 -11.09 -1.42 -2.42
C THR A 107 -10.36 -2.33 -1.47
N ILE A 108 -9.25 -2.88 -1.93
CA ILE A 108 -8.30 -3.61 -1.09
C ILE A 108 -7.07 -2.73 -0.87
N LEU A 109 -6.72 -2.55 0.41
CA LEU A 109 -5.47 -1.93 0.83
C LEU A 109 -4.60 -3.01 1.48
N LEU A 110 -3.40 -3.19 0.93
CA LEU A 110 -2.32 -3.93 1.56
C LEU A 110 -1.24 -2.98 2.06
N TRP A 111 -0.55 -3.40 3.11
CA TRP A 111 0.66 -2.73 3.58
C TRP A 111 1.57 -3.71 4.28
N GLU A 112 2.81 -3.30 4.46
CA GLU A 112 3.78 -4.06 5.23
C GLU A 112 3.89 -3.50 6.65
N GLU A 113 3.70 -4.35 7.66
CA GLU A 113 3.98 -4.03 9.05
C GLU A 113 5.18 -4.79 9.60
N ARG A 114 5.90 -4.19 10.54
CA ARG A 114 6.97 -4.86 11.30
C ARG A 114 7.10 -4.30 12.71
N LYS A 115 7.66 -5.12 13.61
CA LYS A 115 7.83 -4.76 15.01
C LYS A 115 8.88 -3.67 15.23
N THR A 116 10.00 -3.72 14.51
CA THR A 116 11.06 -2.72 14.60
C THR A 116 11.67 -2.42 13.23
N ARG A 117 12.49 -1.38 13.14
CA ARG A 117 13.26 -1.06 11.92
C ARG A 117 14.34 -2.10 11.59
N GLY A 118 14.74 -2.91 12.57
CA GLY A 118 15.85 -3.86 12.48
C GLY A 118 15.67 -4.89 11.37
N LYS A 119 16.80 -5.36 10.82
CA LYS A 119 16.84 -6.36 9.74
C LYS A 119 16.55 -7.79 10.23
N GLU A 120 16.38 -7.98 11.53
CA GLU A 120 16.26 -9.30 12.17
C GLU A 120 14.81 -9.70 12.44
N GLU A 121 13.84 -8.80 12.23
CA GLU A 121 12.42 -9.05 12.52
C GLU A 121 11.63 -9.39 11.25
N PRO A 122 10.63 -10.29 11.35
CA PRO A 122 9.73 -10.56 10.25
C PRO A 122 8.86 -9.34 9.92
N SER A 123 8.49 -9.27 8.66
CA SER A 123 7.47 -8.34 8.16
C SER A 123 6.17 -9.08 7.92
N TYR A 124 5.04 -8.43 8.11
CA TYR A 124 3.72 -8.99 7.87
C TYR A 124 3.08 -8.25 6.71
N VAL A 125 2.44 -8.99 5.80
CA VAL A 125 1.54 -8.37 4.81
C VAL A 125 0.18 -8.27 5.48
N CYS A 126 -0.26 -7.04 5.70
CA CYS A 126 -1.51 -6.71 6.35
C CYS A 126 -2.53 -6.25 5.30
N PHE A 127 -3.79 -6.38 5.65
CA PHE A 127 -4.92 -6.24 4.73
C PHE A 127 -6.08 -5.49 5.38
N GLN A 128 -6.76 -4.66 4.59
CA GLN A 128 -8.05 -4.06 4.92
C GLN A 128 -8.89 -3.93 3.64
N HIS A 129 -10.12 -4.43 3.70
CA HIS A 129 -11.14 -4.23 2.68
C HIS A 129 -12.00 -3.00 3.03
N PHE A 130 -12.36 -2.22 2.01
CA PHE A 130 -13.33 -1.13 2.08
C PHE A 130 -14.46 -1.34 1.07
N ALA A 131 -15.69 -1.08 1.51
CA ALA A 131 -16.86 -1.00 0.64
C ALA A 131 -16.78 0.25 -0.26
N PRO A 132 -17.58 0.36 -1.34
CA PRO A 132 -17.51 1.46 -2.30
C PRO A 132 -17.71 2.86 -1.73
N GLY A 133 -18.41 2.97 -0.60
CA GLY A 133 -18.56 4.24 0.14
C GLY A 133 -17.36 4.63 0.99
N GLY A 134 -16.26 3.88 0.94
CA GLY A 134 -15.05 4.10 1.74
C GLY A 134 -15.14 3.61 3.19
N ASN A 135 -16.19 2.85 3.55
CA ASN A 135 -16.32 2.27 4.88
C ASN A 135 -15.51 0.98 4.98
N PRO A 136 -14.71 0.77 6.04
CA PRO A 136 -14.00 -0.49 6.23
C PRO A 136 -14.99 -1.65 6.42
N VAL A 137 -14.72 -2.76 5.73
CA VAL A 137 -15.43 -4.03 5.88
C VAL A 137 -14.57 -4.94 6.74
N GLY A 138 -15.09 -5.30 7.92
CA GLY A 138 -14.29 -6.04 8.91
C GLY A 138 -13.15 -5.21 9.50
N SER A 139 -12.22 -5.88 10.18
CA SER A 139 -11.04 -5.27 10.77
C SER A 139 -9.78 -5.65 10.01
N ALA A 140 -8.82 -4.72 10.00
CA ALA A 140 -7.48 -4.95 9.52
C ALA A 140 -6.87 -6.19 10.19
N HIS A 141 -6.22 -7.03 9.40
CA HIS A 141 -5.58 -8.25 9.90
C HIS A 141 -4.38 -8.65 9.05
N THR A 142 -3.57 -9.57 9.58
CA THR A 142 -2.44 -10.14 8.84
C THR A 142 -2.95 -11.12 7.80
N LEU A 143 -2.64 -10.84 6.52
CA LEU A 143 -2.99 -11.68 5.39
C LEU A 143 -1.93 -12.77 5.16
N VAL A 144 -0.65 -12.38 5.13
CA VAL A 144 0.48 -13.31 4.97
C VAL A 144 1.44 -13.12 6.14
N ALA A 145 1.52 -14.15 6.99
CA ALA A 145 2.47 -14.21 8.09
C ALA A 145 3.84 -14.65 7.57
N ARG A 146 4.83 -13.74 7.51
CA ARG A 146 6.20 -14.11 7.19
C ARG A 146 6.84 -14.74 8.43
N ALA A 147 6.83 -16.07 8.52
CA ALA A 147 7.59 -16.75 9.55
C ALA A 147 9.09 -16.79 9.17
N LEU A 148 9.90 -16.06 9.95
CA LEU A 148 11.36 -16.18 10.11
C LEU A 148 12.19 -16.34 8.81
N LEU A 149 12.60 -15.21 8.25
CA LEU A 149 13.79 -15.20 7.40
C LEU A 149 15.02 -14.98 8.27
N GLY A 150 16.00 -15.87 8.11
CA GLY A 150 17.27 -15.81 8.84
C GLY A 150 17.99 -14.48 8.65
N LYS A 151 18.95 -14.24 9.55
CA LYS A 151 19.75 -13.03 9.85
C LYS A 151 20.33 -12.17 8.69
N GLN A 152 20.10 -12.49 7.42
CA GLN A 152 20.81 -11.91 6.26
C GLN A 152 19.90 -11.52 5.07
N THR A 153 18.57 -11.52 5.20
CA THR A 153 17.71 -11.10 4.09
C THR A 153 17.64 -9.57 3.96
N PRO A 154 17.62 -9.02 2.72
CA PRO A 154 17.26 -7.62 2.50
C PRO A 154 15.97 -7.29 3.24
N PRO A 155 15.89 -6.11 3.89
CA PRO A 155 14.79 -5.78 4.79
C PRO A 155 13.48 -5.46 4.06
N PHE A 156 13.35 -5.78 2.78
CA PHE A 156 12.22 -5.39 1.93
C PHE A 156 11.77 -6.60 1.12
N SER A 157 10.47 -6.86 1.15
CA SER A 157 9.85 -7.72 0.15
C SER A 157 8.88 -6.85 -0.63
N PRO A 158 9.09 -6.61 -1.94
CA PRO A 158 8.08 -5.94 -2.73
C PRO A 158 6.81 -6.78 -2.66
N ILE A 159 5.74 -6.17 -2.15
CA ILE A 159 4.40 -6.71 -2.24
C ILE A 159 3.72 -6.03 -3.42
N ASP A 160 2.91 -6.79 -4.14
CA ASP A 160 2.05 -6.24 -5.17
C ASP A 160 0.67 -6.88 -5.12
N LEU A 161 -0.34 -6.14 -5.57
CA LEU A 161 -1.74 -6.47 -5.48
C LEU A 161 -2.38 -6.35 -6.85
N SER A 162 -3.22 -7.31 -7.22
CA SER A 162 -4.11 -7.17 -8.37
C SER A 162 -5.50 -7.65 -7.99
N LEU A 163 -6.48 -6.76 -8.05
CA LEU A 163 -7.88 -7.02 -7.77
C LEU A 163 -8.66 -7.19 -9.07
N ASN A 164 -9.53 -8.19 -9.14
CA ASN A 164 -10.44 -8.39 -10.26
C ASN A 164 -11.88 -7.99 -9.90
N ASN A 165 -12.77 -7.96 -10.89
CA ASN A 165 -14.20 -7.63 -10.72
C ASN A 165 -15.07 -8.81 -10.26
N ASN A 166 -14.47 -9.94 -9.89
CA ASN A 166 -15.15 -11.16 -9.47
C ASN A 166 -14.86 -11.48 -8.00
N GLU A 167 -14.65 -10.45 -7.17
CA GLU A 167 -14.43 -10.59 -5.72
C GLU A 167 -13.21 -11.45 -5.36
N GLU A 168 -12.17 -11.42 -6.20
CA GLU A 168 -10.90 -12.07 -5.92
C GLU A 168 -9.73 -11.13 -6.18
N PHE A 169 -8.69 -11.28 -5.37
CA PHE A 169 -7.42 -10.62 -5.62
C PHE A 169 -6.25 -11.59 -5.54
N VAL A 170 -5.16 -11.19 -6.17
CA VAL A 170 -3.87 -11.87 -6.11
C VAL A 170 -2.90 -10.98 -5.35
N VAL A 171 -2.13 -11.59 -4.45
CA VAL A 171 -0.97 -10.96 -3.83
C VAL A 171 0.29 -11.64 -4.32
N THR A 172 1.30 -10.84 -4.65
CA THR A 172 2.65 -11.33 -4.88
C THR A 172 3.60 -10.80 -3.82
N TRP A 173 4.57 -11.63 -3.42
CA TRP A 173 5.63 -11.22 -2.50
C TRP A 173 6.92 -11.98 -2.81
N CYS A 174 8.05 -11.42 -2.39
CA CYS A 174 9.34 -12.09 -2.50
C CYS A 174 9.72 -12.82 -1.21
N GLU A 175 10.15 -14.07 -1.35
CA GLU A 175 10.95 -14.75 -0.35
C GLU A 175 12.41 -14.76 -0.80
N ILE A 176 13.30 -14.38 0.11
CA ILE A 176 14.73 -14.33 -0.17
C ILE A 176 15.39 -15.43 0.64
N GLU A 177 15.90 -16.45 -0.05
CA GLU A 177 16.64 -17.53 0.59
C GLU A 177 18.12 -17.16 0.65
N PRO A 178 18.72 -17.07 1.85
CA PRO A 178 20.13 -16.75 1.99
C PRO A 178 21.02 -17.94 1.58
N GLY A 179 21.99 -17.71 0.70
CA GLY A 179 23.03 -18.68 0.35
C GLY A 179 24.27 -18.04 -0.31
N PRO A 180 25.51 -18.48 -0.01
CA PRO A 180 26.69 -18.09 -0.78
C PRO A 180 26.78 -18.91 -2.08
N PRO A 181 27.15 -18.34 -3.25
CA PRO A 181 27.54 -16.95 -3.52
C PRO A 181 26.38 -16.04 -4.00
N THR A 182 25.14 -16.52 -4.05
CA THR A 182 23.98 -15.80 -4.60
C THR A 182 22.74 -15.94 -3.73
N TYR A 183 22.10 -14.81 -3.43
CA TYR A 183 20.73 -14.79 -2.90
C TYR A 183 19.77 -15.35 -3.96
N LYS A 184 18.96 -16.33 -3.60
CA LYS A 184 17.82 -16.74 -4.44
C LYS A 184 16.60 -15.90 -4.03
N ASN A 185 15.97 -15.26 -5.01
CA ASN A 185 14.72 -14.56 -4.82
C ASN A 185 13.61 -15.40 -5.45
N TYR A 186 12.61 -15.76 -4.66
CA TYR A 186 11.42 -16.47 -5.10
C TYR A 186 10.27 -15.49 -5.10
N VAL A 187 9.57 -15.36 -6.23
CA VAL A 187 8.31 -14.60 -6.29
C VAL A 187 7.19 -15.59 -6.03
N TRP A 188 6.52 -15.41 -4.90
CA TRP A 188 5.33 -16.15 -4.53
C TRP A 188 4.07 -15.43 -4.98
N VAL A 189 3.05 -16.22 -5.26
CA VAL A 189 1.72 -15.78 -5.67
C VAL A 189 0.68 -16.55 -4.87
N GLU A 190 -0.32 -15.86 -4.33
CA GLU A 190 -1.49 -16.48 -3.70
C GLU A 190 -2.76 -15.69 -4.05
N ARG A 191 -3.87 -16.42 -4.21
CA ARG A 191 -5.19 -15.86 -4.51
C ARG A 191 -6.05 -15.85 -3.26
N PHE A 192 -6.79 -14.78 -3.08
CA PHE A 192 -7.67 -14.56 -1.94
C PHE A 192 -9.06 -14.13 -2.43
N ASP A 193 -10.10 -14.37 -1.63
CA ASP A 193 -11.36 -13.61 -1.75
C ASP A 193 -11.27 -12.26 -1.03
N MET A 194 -12.34 -11.46 -1.14
CA MET A 194 -12.47 -10.13 -0.54
C MET A 194 -12.44 -10.10 1.00
N GLU A 195 -12.54 -11.24 1.66
CA GLU A 195 -12.36 -11.35 3.10
C GLU A 195 -10.89 -11.56 3.50
N GLY A 196 -10.03 -11.89 2.52
CA GLY A 196 -8.64 -12.24 2.74
C GLY A 196 -8.42 -13.74 3.00
N ASP A 197 -9.40 -14.59 2.72
CA ASP A 197 -9.25 -16.04 2.86
C ASP A 197 -8.55 -16.63 1.62
N PRO A 198 -7.51 -17.45 1.80
CA PRO A 198 -6.76 -18.01 0.67
C PRO A 198 -7.60 -19.04 -0.09
N LYS A 199 -7.70 -18.87 -1.42
CA LYS A 199 -8.38 -19.81 -2.32
C LYS A 199 -7.51 -21.00 -2.70
N ASN A 200 -6.19 -20.87 -2.56
CA ASN A 200 -5.21 -21.88 -2.90
C ASN A 200 -4.00 -21.78 -1.96
N ARG A 201 -3.09 -22.76 -2.05
CA ARG A 201 -1.77 -22.60 -1.44
C ARG A 201 -0.92 -21.65 -2.28
N PRO A 202 0.01 -20.90 -1.65
CA PRO A 202 0.94 -20.07 -2.39
C PRO A 202 1.79 -20.93 -3.33
N PHE A 203 2.12 -20.38 -4.50
CA PHE A 203 2.96 -21.04 -5.50
C PHE A 203 3.98 -20.06 -6.09
N LEU A 204 5.07 -20.60 -6.63
CA LEU A 204 6.11 -19.80 -7.27
C LEU A 204 5.64 -19.31 -8.65
N ALA A 205 5.88 -18.03 -8.95
CA ALA A 205 5.63 -17.47 -10.27
C ALA A 205 6.55 -18.08 -11.35
N CYS A 206 7.71 -18.56 -10.93
CA CYS A 206 8.72 -19.20 -11.77
C CYS A 206 9.53 -20.20 -10.92
N ASP A 207 9.86 -21.37 -11.48
CA ASP A 207 10.71 -22.39 -10.87
C ASP A 207 12.20 -22.23 -11.27
N GLU A 208 13.07 -23.15 -10.82
CA GLU A 208 14.52 -23.07 -11.07
C GLU A 208 14.90 -23.10 -12.57
N GLU A 209 13.95 -23.33 -13.49
CA GLU A 209 14.21 -23.45 -14.93
C GLU A 209 14.03 -22.14 -15.73
N CYS A 210 13.54 -21.03 -15.15
CA CYS A 210 13.36 -19.78 -15.94
C CYS A 210 14.57 -18.83 -15.99
N VAL A 211 15.81 -19.34 -15.81
CA VAL A 211 17.05 -18.55 -15.95
C VAL A 211 17.82 -18.94 -17.22
#